data_AF-A0A5K1BQQ2-F1
#
_entry.id   AF-A0A5K1BQQ2-F1
#
_cell.length_a   1.000
_cell.length_b   1.000
_cell.length_c   1.000
_cell.angle_alpha   90.00
_cell.angle_beta   90.00
_cell.angle_gamma   90.00
#
_symmetry.space_group_name_H-M   'P 1'
#
loop_
_entity.id
_entity.type
_entity.pdbx_description
1 polymer ?
#
loop_
_entity_poly.entity_id
_entity_poly.type
_entity_poly.pdbx_seq_one_letter_code
_entity_poly.pdbx_strand_id
1 'polypeptide(L)'
;NDCFPFSLPHLFGQIFKEEVLDLLDPQLSSAIRTEGLGPGKPAVHVRAPIQIRETANGGITLSGVTEAEVRSKEEMASLLAQGSLCRATGCTNMNRES
;
A
#
# COMPACT_ATOMS: atom_id res chain seq x y z
N ASN A 1 -19.27 8.09 -17.96
CA ASN A 1 -18.70 8.71 -16.74
C ASN A 1 -19.03 7.77 -15.60
N ASP A 2 -18.12 6.84 -15.32
CA ASP A 2 -18.28 5.81 -14.27
C ASP A 2 -17.91 6.39 -12.89
N CYS A 3 -18.59 7.49 -12.54
CA CYS A 3 -18.43 8.16 -11.26
C CYS A 3 -19.31 7.46 -10.22
N PHE A 4 -18.75 7.14 -9.06
CA PHE A 4 -19.51 6.65 -7.92
C PHE A 4 -20.42 7.78 -7.38
N PRO A 5 -21.63 7.45 -6.92
CA PRO A 5 -22.54 8.45 -6.34
C PRO A 5 -22.10 8.98 -4.97
N PHE A 6 -20.97 8.48 -4.42
CA PHE A 6 -20.37 8.84 -3.14
C PHE A 6 -18.84 8.68 -3.22
N SER A 7 -18.09 9.33 -2.32
CA SER A 7 -16.66 9.02 -2.14
C SER A 7 -16.51 7.74 -1.33
N LEU A 8 -15.60 6.87 -1.77
CA LEU A 8 -15.23 5.64 -1.07
C LEU A 8 -13.80 5.78 -0.53
N PRO A 9 -13.58 5.64 0.79
CA PRO A 9 -12.23 5.47 1.31
C PRO A 9 -11.67 4.13 0.85
N HIS A 10 -10.45 4.14 0.34
CA HIS A 10 -9.75 2.94 -0.11
C HIS A 10 -8.38 2.82 0.55
N LEU A 11 -8.07 1.61 1.00
CA LEU A 11 -6.79 1.20 1.56
C LEU A 11 -6.23 0.05 0.74
N PHE A 12 -4.94 0.13 0.41
CA PHE A 12 -4.21 -0.97 -0.19
C PHE A 12 -2.92 -1.23 0.61
N GLY A 13 -2.80 -2.43 1.16
CA GLY A 13 -1.67 -2.82 2.00
C GLY A 13 -1.18 -4.23 1.71
N GLN A 14 0.02 -4.55 2.18
CA GLN A 14 0.62 -5.88 2.07
C GLN A 14 0.98 -6.42 3.45
N ILE A 15 0.66 -7.69 3.69
CA ILE A 15 1.23 -8.46 4.78
C ILE A 15 2.42 -9.23 4.22
N PHE A 16 3.61 -8.99 4.77
CA PHE A 16 4.83 -9.65 4.34
C PHE A 16 5.71 -9.96 5.56
N LYS A 17 6.03 -11.25 5.75
CA LYS A 17 6.81 -11.71 6.92
C LYS A 17 6.24 -11.21 8.26
N GLU A 18 4.92 -11.33 8.43
CA GLU A 18 4.19 -10.85 9.62
C GLU A 18 4.19 -9.33 9.84
N GLU A 19 4.74 -8.54 8.91
CA GLU A 19 4.70 -7.08 8.94
C GLU A 19 3.60 -6.56 8.01
N VAL A 20 2.93 -5.49 8.43
CA VAL A 20 1.87 -4.82 7.65
C VAL A 20 2.42 -3.53 7.06
N LEU A 21 2.37 -3.43 5.73
CA LEU A 21 2.91 -2.32 4.95
C LEU A 21 1.76 -1.57 4.25
N ASP A 22 1.78 -0.25 4.34
CA ASP A 22 0.88 0.62 3.57
C ASP A 22 1.43 0.83 2.16
N LEU A 23 0.76 0.30 1.15
CA LEU A 23 1.20 0.42 -0.24
C LEU A 23 0.70 1.71 -0.92
N LEU A 24 -0.15 2.47 -0.25
CA LEU A 24 -0.58 3.79 -0.70
C LEU A 24 0.28 4.91 -0.09
N ASP A 25 1.20 4.59 0.83
CA ASP A 25 2.12 5.57 1.41
C ASP A 25 3.02 6.20 0.32
N PRO A 26 2.93 7.52 0.07
CA PRO A 26 3.77 8.20 -0.89
C PRO A 26 5.27 8.04 -0.60
N GLN A 27 5.66 7.90 0.68
CA GLN A 27 7.06 7.72 1.07
C GLN A 27 7.60 6.37 0.63
N LEU A 28 6.81 5.29 0.79
CA LEU A 28 7.17 3.96 0.30
C LEU A 28 7.32 3.97 -1.22
N SER A 29 6.37 4.61 -1.92
CA SER A 29 6.43 4.74 -3.38
C SER A 29 7.68 5.49 -3.84
N SER A 30 8.12 6.51 -3.08
CA SER A 30 9.35 7.26 -3.37
C SER A 30 10.59 6.43 -3.11
N ALA A 31 10.63 5.69 -2.00
CA ALA A 31 11.76 4.84 -1.65
C ALA A 31 12.04 3.77 -2.72
N ILE A 32 10.99 3.08 -3.18
CA ILE A 32 11.10 2.02 -4.21
C ILE A 32 11.58 2.58 -5.55
N ARG A 33 11.14 3.77 -5.95
CA ARG A 33 11.63 4.43 -7.17
C ARG A 33 13.11 4.82 -7.08
N THR A 34 13.61 5.09 -5.88
CA THR A 34 15.01 5.52 -5.64
C THR A 34 15.97 4.35 -5.38
N GLU A 35 15.48 3.14 -5.05
CA GLU A 35 16.34 1.95 -4.82
C GLU A 35 17.21 1.55 -6.04
N GLY A 36 17.00 2.16 -7.21
CA GLY A 36 17.90 2.04 -8.37
C GLY A 36 19.17 2.91 -8.34
N LEU A 37 19.40 3.76 -7.33
CA LEU A 37 20.51 4.73 -7.34
C LEU A 37 21.31 4.80 -6.03
N GLY A 38 22.32 3.93 -5.90
CA GLY A 38 23.55 4.15 -5.11
C GLY A 38 23.45 4.30 -3.57
N PRO A 39 24.58 4.23 -2.86
CA PRO A 39 24.62 4.26 -1.40
C PRO A 39 24.56 5.72 -0.91
N GLY A 40 23.35 6.18 -0.58
CA GLY A 40 23.13 7.53 -0.05
C GLY A 40 21.65 7.75 0.25
N LYS A 41 21.04 6.88 1.06
CA LYS A 41 19.61 6.99 1.38
C LYS A 41 19.39 8.11 2.41
N PRO A 42 18.56 9.13 2.13
CA PRO A 42 17.99 9.94 3.21
C PRO A 42 17.19 9.00 4.12
N ALA A 43 17.29 9.21 5.43
CA ALA A 43 16.51 8.48 6.41
C ALA A 43 15.03 8.62 6.04
N VAL A 44 14.43 7.57 5.50
CA VAL A 44 12.99 7.49 5.29
C VAL A 44 12.40 7.68 6.68
N HIS A 45 11.65 8.76 6.89
CA HIS A 45 10.83 8.88 8.09
C HIS A 45 9.81 7.75 8.04
N VAL A 46 10.15 6.63 8.67
CA VAL A 46 9.28 5.46 8.77
C VAL A 46 8.07 5.92 9.57
N ARG A 47 6.92 6.00 8.89
CA ARG A 47 5.64 6.25 9.54
C ARG A 47 5.43 5.19 10.62
N ALA A 48 4.70 5.55 11.69
CA ALA A 48 4.42 4.61 12.77
C ALA A 48 3.85 3.28 12.20
N PRO A 49 4.26 2.11 12.74
CA PRO A 49 3.79 0.82 12.26
C PRO A 49 2.26 0.74 12.30
N ILE A 50 1.67 0.14 11.26
CA ILE A 50 0.22 -0.09 11.22
C ILE A 50 -0.17 -0.92 12.43
N GLN A 51 -1.12 -0.42 13.20
CA GLN A 51 -1.63 -1.12 14.38
C GLN A 51 -2.91 -1.86 14.00
N ILE A 52 -2.95 -3.15 14.32
CA ILE A 52 -4.17 -3.96 14.26
C ILE A 52 -4.66 -4.15 15.69
N ARG A 53 -5.91 -3.78 15.95
CA ARG A 53 -6.53 -3.90 17.27
C ARG A 53 -7.91 -4.49 17.18
N GLU A 54 -8.24 -5.35 18.13
CA GLU A 54 -9.60 -5.82 18.33
C GLU A 54 -10.37 -4.82 19.20
N THR A 55 -11.63 -4.57 18.83
CA THR A 55 -12.58 -3.74 19.57
C THR A 55 -13.23 -4.55 20.68
N ALA A 56 -13.85 -3.88 21.65
CA ALA A 56 -14.58 -4.55 22.73
C ALA A 56 -15.72 -5.47 22.23
N ASN A 57 -16.18 -5.28 20.99
CA ASN A 57 -17.21 -6.10 20.36
C ASN A 57 -16.65 -7.19 19.44
N GLY A 58 -15.33 -7.41 19.43
CA GLY A 58 -14.67 -8.42 18.59
C GLY A 58 -14.43 -8.02 17.14
N GLY A 59 -14.79 -6.78 16.73
CA GLY A 59 -14.43 -6.24 15.42
C GLY A 59 -12.95 -5.86 15.35
N ILE A 60 -12.36 -5.84 14.15
CA ILE A 60 -10.96 -5.44 13.94
C ILE A 60 -10.88 -3.99 13.45
N THR A 61 -9.89 -3.25 13.95
CA THR A 61 -9.59 -1.87 13.56
C THR A 61 -8.13 -1.74 13.17
N LEU A 62 -7.89 -0.90 12.17
CA LEU A 62 -6.56 -0.54 11.68
C LEU A 62 -6.28 0.93 12.01
N SER A 63 -5.07 1.26 12.42
CA SER A 63 -4.62 2.65 12.54
C SER A 63 -3.22 2.83 11.97
N GLY A 64 -2.91 4.06 11.56
CA GLY A 64 -1.64 4.39 10.89
C GLY A 64 -1.65 4.14 9.37
N VAL A 65 -2.79 3.78 8.80
CA VAL A 65 -2.96 3.53 7.35
C VAL A 65 -3.29 4.81 6.57
N THR A 66 -3.06 4.80 5.26
CA THR A 66 -3.51 5.81 4.31
C THR A 66 -4.83 5.38 3.68
N GLU A 67 -5.87 6.19 3.86
CA GLU A 67 -7.13 6.02 3.15
C GLU A 67 -7.25 7.10 2.06
N ALA A 68 -7.32 6.67 0.80
CA ALA A 68 -7.53 7.55 -0.33
C ALA A 68 -9.03 7.61 -0.66
N GLU A 69 -9.60 8.81 -0.79
CA GLU A 69 -10.96 8.95 -1.33
C GLU A 69 -10.96 8.68 -2.83
N VAL A 70 -11.89 7.85 -3.28
CA VAL A 70 -12.05 7.49 -4.68
C VAL A 70 -13.47 7.81 -5.14
N ARG A 71 -13.59 8.44 -6.31
CA ARG A 71 -14.86 8.82 -6.93
C ARG A 71 -15.09 8.18 -8.28
N SER A 72 -14.10 7.53 -8.88
CA SER A 72 -14.31 6.77 -10.12
C SER A 72 -13.58 5.45 -10.16
N LYS A 73 -13.96 4.59 -11.11
CA LYS A 73 -13.27 3.32 -11.34
C LYS A 73 -11.83 3.54 -11.81
N GLU A 74 -11.57 4.58 -12.57
CA GLU A 74 -10.24 4.92 -13.10
C GLU A 74 -9.29 5.37 -11.98
N GLU A 75 -9.78 6.17 -11.03
CA GLU A 75 -9.04 6.54 -9.82
C GLU A 75 -8.70 5.30 -8.98
N MET A 76 -9.68 4.42 -8.76
CA MET A 76 -9.48 3.14 -8.06
C MET A 76 -8.38 2.32 -8.74
N ALA A 77 -8.49 2.14 -10.05
CA ALA A 77 -7.53 1.36 -10.83
C ALA A 77 -6.12 1.95 -10.76
N SER A 78 -6.00 3.28 -10.79
CA SER A 78 -4.70 3.97 -10.69
C SER A 78 -4.04 3.76 -9.33
N LEU A 79 -4.80 3.85 -8.24
CA LEU A 79 -4.28 3.60 -6.89
C LEU A 79 -3.83 2.14 -6.72
N LEU A 80 -4.64 1.19 -7.19
CA LEU A 80 -4.30 -0.23 -7.16
C LEU A 80 -3.05 -0.56 -7.99
N ALA A 81 -2.91 0.08 -9.16
CA ALA A 81 -1.73 -0.08 -10.00
C ALA A 81 -0.47 0.48 -9.32
N GLN A 82 -0.55 1.69 -8.74
CA GLN A 82 0.56 2.30 -7.99
C GLN A 82 0.99 1.43 -6.81
N GLY A 83 0.03 0.99 -5.99
CA GLY A 83 0.32 0.12 -4.86
C GLY A 83 0.89 -1.23 -5.29
N SER A 84 0.43 -1.77 -6.41
CA SER A 84 0.94 -3.03 -6.97
C SER A 84 2.42 -2.96 -7.36
N LEU A 85 2.92 -1.80 -7.82
CA LEU A 85 4.34 -1.60 -8.09
C LEU A 85 5.19 -1.64 -6.82
N CYS A 86 4.61 -1.26 -5.68
CA CYS A 86 5.29 -1.25 -4.40
C CYS A 86 5.24 -2.61 -3.68
N ARG A 87 4.44 -3.55 -4.19
CA ARG A 87 4.24 -4.87 -3.60
C ARG A 87 5.48 -5.73 -3.78
N ALA A 88 5.97 -6.35 -2.70
CA ALA A 88 7.08 -7.29 -2.78
C ALA A 88 6.75 -8.46 -3.71
N THR A 89 7.66 -8.79 -4.64
CA THR A 89 7.54 -9.92 -5.58
C THR A 89 8.68 -10.91 -5.39
N GLY A 90 8.38 -12.21 -5.51
CA GLY A 90 9.38 -13.28 -5.45
C GLY A 90 9.64 -13.85 -6.84
N CYS A 91 10.88 -13.78 -7.32
CA CYS A 91 11.29 -14.38 -8.60
C CYS A 91 11.76 -15.82 -8.40
N THR A 92 10.83 -16.73 -8.16
CA THR A 92 11.12 -18.17 -8.09
C THR A 92 11.05 -18.79 -9.48
N ASN A 93 11.75 -19.91 -9.71
CA ASN A 93 11.75 -20.63 -10.99
C ASN A 93 10.34 -21.12 -11.40
N MET A 94 9.43 -21.22 -10.44
CA MET A 94 8.03 -21.62 -10.62
C MET A 94 7.19 -20.60 -11.40
N ASN A 95 7.59 -19.33 -11.40
CA ASN A 95 6.78 -18.22 -11.91
C ASN A 95 7.42 -17.46 -13.09
N ARG A 96 8.63 -17.85 -13.54
CA ARG A 96 9.36 -17.13 -14.60
C ARG A 96 8.89 -17.42 -16.03
N GLU A 97 8.17 -18.51 -16.25
CA GLU A 97 7.66 -18.93 -17.56
C GLU A 97 6.12 -18.85 -17.69
N SER A 98 5.46 -18.13 -16.77
CA SER A 98 4.01 -17.88 -16.85
C SER A 98 3.67 -16.67 -17.71
#